data_AF-A0AAP2CQ82-F1
#
_entry.id   AF-A0AAP2CQ82-F1
#
_cell.length_a   1.000
_cell.length_b   1.000
_cell.length_c   1.000
_cell.angle_alpha   90.00
_cell.angle_beta   90.00
_cell.angle_gamma   90.00
#
_symmetry.space_group_name_H-M   'P 1'
#
loop_
_entity.id
_entity.type
_entity.pdbx_description
1 polymer ?
#
loop_
_entity_poly.entity_id
_entity_poly.type
_entity_poly.pdbx_seq_one_letter_code
_entity_poly.pdbx_strand_id
1 'polypeptide(L)'
;MSRDAPRDLSFQSPQELRKICLQLGLILHSRNRTSMGESKFAWEMARALQQAGVAFDEKCNDKELNAAFGDGYSPGTLTKTERWDVMAELILGPRPAPE
;
A
#
# COMPACT_ATOMS: atom_id res chain seq x y z
N MET A 1 11.35 -23.48 9.51
CA MET A 1 11.42 -22.04 9.85
C MET A 1 9.99 -21.57 10.04
N SER A 2 9.60 -21.25 11.27
CA SER A 2 8.24 -20.76 11.58
C SER A 2 8.01 -19.44 10.84
N ARG A 3 6.97 -19.38 10.01
CA ARG A 3 6.49 -18.16 9.34
C ARG A 3 5.41 -17.49 10.19
N ASP A 4 5.64 -17.36 11.49
CA ASP A 4 4.70 -16.63 12.34
C ASP A 4 4.95 -15.14 12.06
N ALA A 5 4.04 -14.52 11.30
CA ALA A 5 3.92 -13.07 11.30
C ALA A 5 3.81 -12.58 12.76
N PRO A 6 4.32 -11.37 13.09
CA PRO A 6 4.10 -10.77 14.41
C PRO A 6 2.63 -10.87 14.80
N ARG A 7 2.32 -11.56 15.92
CA ARG A 7 0.95 -11.90 16.31
C ARG A 7 0.12 -10.69 16.75
N ASP A 8 0.75 -9.53 16.90
CA ASP A 8 0.17 -8.29 17.40
C ASP A 8 -0.53 -7.45 16.32
N LEU A 9 -0.30 -7.74 15.04
CA LEU A 9 -0.97 -7.08 13.93
C LEU A 9 -1.56 -8.10 12.95
N SER A 10 -2.83 -8.43 13.17
CA SER A 10 -3.65 -9.19 12.22
C SER A 10 -4.84 -8.36 11.77
N PHE A 11 -5.33 -8.64 10.57
CA PHE A 11 -6.57 -8.07 10.05
C PHE A 11 -7.39 -9.19 9.41
N GLN A 12 -8.71 -9.10 9.56
CA GLN A 12 -9.68 -10.07 9.08
C GLN A 12 -10.47 -9.55 7.87
N SER A 13 -10.27 -8.28 7.51
CA SER A 13 -10.95 -7.65 6.38
C SER A 13 -10.08 -6.56 5.72
N PRO A 14 -10.33 -6.24 4.44
CA PRO A 14 -9.66 -5.12 3.77
C PRO A 14 -9.87 -3.79 4.51
N GLN A 15 -11.04 -3.60 5.12
CA GLN A 15 -11.37 -2.41 5.90
C GLN A 15 -10.53 -2.32 7.18
N GLU A 16 -10.23 -3.46 7.82
CA GLU A 16 -9.31 -3.48 8.96
C GLU A 16 -7.90 -3.12 8.55
N LEU A 17 -7.39 -3.63 7.42
CA LEU A 17 -6.08 -3.21 6.92
C LEU A 17 -6.05 -1.72 6.62
N ARG A 18 -7.09 -1.16 6.00
CA ARG A 18 -7.23 0.28 5.78
C ARG A 18 -7.13 1.08 7.08
N LYS A 19 -7.80 0.64 8.14
CA LYS A 19 -7.74 1.29 9.46
C LYS A 19 -6.33 1.24 10.05
N ILE A 20 -5.63 0.09 9.94
CA ILE A 20 -4.25 -0.06 10.40
C ILE A 20 -3.33 0.90 9.63
N CYS A 21 -3.40 0.91 8.30
CA CYS A 21 -2.64 1.82 7.44
C CYS A 21 -2.90 3.31 7.78
N LEU A 22 -4.16 3.67 8.03
CA LEU A 22 -4.53 5.02 8.48
C LEU A 22 -3.85 5.37 9.80
N GLN A 23 -3.94 4.50 10.80
CA GLN A 23 -3.32 4.73 12.11
C GLN A 23 -1.80 4.86 12.01
N LEU A 24 -1.14 3.99 11.24
CA LEU A 24 0.30 4.06 11.00
C LEU A 24 0.70 5.37 10.32
N GLY A 25 -0.06 5.82 9.32
CA GLY A 25 0.17 7.11 8.68
C GLY A 25 0.03 8.29 9.64
N LEU A 26 -1.00 8.30 10.49
CA LEU A 26 -1.19 9.35 11.51
C LEU A 26 -0.06 9.36 12.56
N ILE A 27 0.37 8.18 13.01
CA ILE A 27 1.52 8.04 13.92
C ILE A 27 2.78 8.60 13.26
N LEU A 28 3.02 8.27 11.98
CA LEU A 28 4.19 8.76 11.25
C LEU A 28 4.13 10.28 11.05
N HIS A 29 2.97 10.87 10.73
CA HIS A 29 2.80 12.32 10.70
C HIS A 29 3.13 12.97 12.05
N SER A 30 2.61 12.41 13.15
CA SER A 30 2.90 12.91 14.49
C SER A 30 4.40 12.86 14.79
N ARG A 31 5.06 11.72 14.49
CA ARG A 31 6.51 11.55 14.71
C ARG A 31 7.35 12.44 13.81
N ASN A 32 6.88 12.70 12.59
CA ASN A 32 7.53 13.60 11.68
C ASN A 32 7.64 15.01 12.29
N ARG A 33 6.53 15.49 12.85
CA ARG A 33 6.45 16.79 13.51
C ARG A 33 7.25 16.87 14.81
N THR A 34 7.27 15.81 15.61
CA THR A 34 7.91 15.86 16.94
C THR A 34 9.38 15.47 16.95
N SER A 35 9.83 14.66 15.99
CA SER A 35 11.12 13.96 16.11
C SER A 35 11.89 13.76 14.81
N MET A 36 11.32 14.08 13.64
CA MET A 36 12.00 13.88 12.34
C MET A 36 12.17 15.19 11.55
N GLY A 37 12.06 16.33 12.24
CA GLY A 37 12.34 17.65 11.66
C GLY A 37 11.38 18.06 10.55
N GLU A 38 10.12 17.62 10.59
CA GLU A 38 9.11 17.95 9.58
C GLU A 38 9.55 17.61 8.14
N SER A 39 10.27 16.51 8.00
CA SER A 39 10.75 16.00 6.71
C SER A 39 9.59 15.78 5.73
N LYS A 40 9.72 16.37 4.54
CA LYS A 40 8.79 16.11 3.41
C LYS A 40 8.77 14.65 3.01
N PHE A 41 9.90 13.94 3.13
CA PHE A 41 9.94 12.51 2.84
C PHE A 41 9.04 11.72 3.81
N ALA A 42 9.17 11.95 5.12
CA ALA A 42 8.32 11.28 6.10
C ALA A 42 6.84 11.67 5.96
N TRP A 43 6.57 12.90 5.52
CA TRP A 43 5.21 13.36 5.18
C TRP A 43 4.61 12.56 4.01
N GLU A 44 5.33 12.44 2.90
CA GLU A 44 4.84 11.69 1.74
C GLU A 44 4.76 10.19 2.02
N MET A 45 5.68 9.62 2.80
CA MET A 45 5.59 8.23 3.25
C MET A 45 4.33 7.97 4.09
N ALA A 46 3.97 8.90 4.99
CA ALA A 46 2.75 8.79 5.78
C ALA A 46 1.48 8.84 4.93
N ARG A 47 1.50 9.64 3.86
CA ARG A 47 0.40 9.69 2.89
C ARG A 47 0.33 8.42 2.05
N ALA A 48 1.45 7.92 1.56
CA ALA A 48 1.52 6.68 0.80
C ALA A 48 1.00 5.49 1.61
N LEU A 49 1.33 5.40 2.90
CA LEU A 49 0.77 4.36 3.78
C LEU A 49 -0.76 4.42 3.87
N GLN A 50 -1.32 5.62 4.02
CA GLN A 50 -2.77 5.81 4.06
C GLN A 50 -3.43 5.40 2.72
N GLN A 51 -2.84 5.82 1.61
CA GLN A 51 -3.34 5.47 0.27
C GLN A 51 -3.20 3.98 -0.03
N ALA A 52 -2.15 3.30 0.46
CA ALA A 52 -2.03 1.86 0.34
C ALA A 52 -3.19 1.12 1.03
N GLY A 53 -3.63 1.61 2.18
CA GLY A 53 -4.83 1.08 2.85
C GLY A 53 -6.11 1.27 2.05
N VAL A 54 -6.28 2.44 1.42
CA VAL A 54 -7.42 2.73 0.54
C VAL A 54 -7.40 1.86 -0.71
N ALA A 55 -6.28 1.83 -1.41
CA ALA A 55 -6.09 1.02 -2.62
C ALA A 55 -6.36 -0.46 -2.34
N PHE A 56 -5.89 -1.00 -1.22
CA PHE A 56 -6.17 -2.38 -0.86
C PHE A 56 -7.66 -2.63 -0.59
N ASP A 57 -8.31 -1.78 0.21
CA ASP A 57 -9.75 -1.88 0.52
C ASP A 57 -10.60 -1.88 -0.75
N GLU A 58 -10.29 -0.99 -1.69
CA GLU A 58 -11.05 -0.82 -2.93
C GLU A 58 -10.73 -1.88 -4.00
N LYS A 59 -9.49 -2.37 -4.06
CA LYS A 59 -9.00 -3.15 -5.21
C LYS A 59 -8.67 -4.60 -4.93
N CYS A 60 -8.53 -5.04 -3.68
CA CYS A 60 -8.10 -6.42 -3.38
C CYS A 60 -9.04 -7.50 -3.94
N ASN A 61 -10.32 -7.17 -4.15
CA ASN A 61 -11.33 -8.07 -4.73
C ASN A 61 -11.69 -7.71 -6.18
N ASP A 62 -10.95 -6.79 -6.81
CA ASP A 62 -11.13 -6.42 -8.21
C ASP A 62 -10.67 -7.58 -9.10
N LYS A 63 -11.63 -8.23 -9.76
CA LYS A 63 -11.37 -9.44 -10.56
C LYS A 63 -10.46 -9.16 -11.76
N GLU A 64 -10.62 -8.01 -12.40
CA GLU A 64 -9.83 -7.65 -13.58
C GLU A 64 -8.40 -7.35 -13.17
N LEU A 65 -8.22 -6.60 -12.08
CA LEU A 65 -6.89 -6.31 -11.54
C LEU A 65 -6.20 -7.61 -11.08
N ASN A 66 -6.91 -8.49 -10.38
CA ASN A 66 -6.38 -9.76 -9.90
C ASN A 66 -5.99 -10.68 -11.07
N ALA A 67 -6.81 -10.74 -12.13
CA ALA A 67 -6.47 -11.48 -13.35
C ALA A 67 -5.24 -10.88 -14.06
N ALA A 68 -5.11 -9.55 -14.07
CA ALA A 68 -3.96 -8.88 -14.66
C ALA A 68 -2.66 -9.17 -13.87
N PHE A 69 -2.72 -9.21 -12.54
CA PHE A 69 -1.57 -9.54 -11.69
C PHE A 69 -1.21 -11.04 -11.68
N GLY A 70 -2.21 -11.89 -11.87
CA GLY A 70 -2.13 -13.34 -11.71
C GLY A 70 -2.12 -13.77 -10.25
N ASP A 71 -1.95 -15.06 -10.02
CA ASP A 71 -1.87 -15.66 -8.69
C ASP A 71 -0.79 -16.77 -8.64
N GLY A 72 -0.77 -17.54 -7.55
CA GLY A 72 0.19 -18.63 -7.38
C GLY A 72 0.00 -19.83 -8.31
N TYR A 73 -1.09 -19.89 -9.06
CA TYR A 73 -1.49 -20.99 -9.93
C TYR A 73 -1.65 -20.57 -11.39
N SER A 74 -2.06 -19.33 -11.64
CA SER A 74 -2.34 -18.78 -12.97
C SER A 74 -1.46 -17.56 -13.27
N PRO A 75 -0.77 -17.51 -14.42
CA PRO A 75 -0.02 -16.32 -14.80
C PRO A 75 -0.97 -15.15 -15.08
N GLY A 76 -0.56 -13.96 -14.67
CA GLY A 76 -1.24 -12.71 -15.03
C GLY A 76 -0.80 -12.20 -16.41
N THR A 77 -1.47 -11.15 -16.88
CA THR A 77 -1.11 -10.47 -18.13
C THR A 77 0.04 -9.47 -17.94
N LEU A 78 0.22 -8.94 -16.72
CA LEU A 78 1.27 -7.97 -16.41
C LEU A 78 2.61 -8.66 -16.16
N THR A 79 3.66 -8.06 -16.72
CA THR A 79 5.05 -8.36 -16.38
C THR A 79 5.36 -7.95 -14.93
N LYS A 80 6.50 -8.43 -14.41
CA LYS A 80 6.96 -8.07 -13.06
C LYS A 80 7.09 -6.55 -12.86
N THR A 81 7.58 -5.83 -13.87
CA THR A 81 7.77 -4.37 -13.79
C THR A 81 6.42 -3.65 -13.82
N GLU A 82 5.53 -4.03 -14.75
CA GLU A 82 4.20 -3.41 -14.85
C GLU A 82 3.37 -3.59 -13.57
N ARG A 83 3.51 -4.73 -12.88
CA ARG A 83 2.87 -4.92 -11.55
C ARG A 83 3.30 -3.87 -10.54
N TRP A 84 4.58 -3.51 -10.51
CA TRP A 84 5.08 -2.44 -9.63
C TRP A 84 4.61 -1.07 -10.08
N ASP A 85 4.56 -0.81 -11.39
CA ASP A 85 4.08 0.46 -11.92
C ASP A 85 2.60 0.69 -11.60
N VAL A 86 1.75 -0.31 -11.83
CA VAL A 86 0.32 -0.28 -11.48
C VAL A 86 0.13 -0.14 -9.97
N MET A 87 0.89 -0.89 -9.16
CA MET A 87 0.81 -0.76 -7.70
C MET A 87 1.22 0.64 -7.22
N ALA A 88 2.28 1.21 -7.79
CA ALA A 88 2.71 2.57 -7.48
C ALA A 88 1.64 3.59 -7.90
N GLU A 89 1.00 3.43 -9.06
CA GLU A 89 -0.08 4.31 -9.51
C GLU A 89 -1.30 4.26 -8.59
N LEU A 90 -1.69 3.07 -8.13
CA LEU A 90 -2.81 2.92 -7.19
C LEU A 90 -2.55 3.62 -5.85
N ILE A 91 -1.29 3.68 -5.40
CA ILE A 91 -0.93 4.23 -4.08
C ILE A 91 -0.57 5.71 -4.16
N LEU A 92 0.16 6.11 -5.19
CA LEU A 92 0.76 7.45 -5.31
C LEU A 92 -0.04 8.35 -6.27
N GLY A 93 -1.00 7.78 -7.00
CA GLY A 93 -1.67 8.44 -8.10
C GLY A 93 -0.85 8.39 -9.39
N PRO A 94 -1.37 8.97 -10.49
CA PRO A 94 -0.67 9.01 -11.76
C PRO A 94 0.67 9.74 -11.59
N ARG A 95 1.76 9.06 -11.96
CA ARG A 95 3.07 9.72 -12.06
C ARG A 95 2.96 10.80 -13.15
N PRO A 96 3.39 12.04 -12.89
CA PRO A 96 3.47 13.03 -13.96
C PRO A 96 4.42 12.50 -15.04
N ALA A 97 4.05 12.68 -16.30
CA ALA A 97 4.92 12.31 -17.41
C ALA A 97 6.26 13.06 -17.27
N PRO A 98 7.40 12.41 -17.53
CA PRO A 98 8.66 13.13 -17.61
C PRO A 98 8.56 14.16 -18.75
N GLU A 99 8.89 15.41 -18.43
CA GLU A 99 9.08 16.48 -19.42
C GLU A 99 10.29 16.19 -20.33
#